data_AF-A0A7V4QSK9-F1
#
_entry.id   AF-A0A7V4QSK9-F1
#
_cell.length_a   1.000
_cell.length_b   1.000
_cell.length_c   1.000
_cell.angle_alpha   90.00
_cell.angle_beta   90.00
_cell.angle_gamma   90.00
#
_symmetry.space_group_name_H-M   'P 1'
#
loop_
_entity.id
_entity.type
_entity.pdbx_description
1 polymer ?
#
loop_
_entity_poly.entity_id
_entity_poly.type
_entity_poly.pdbx_seq_one_letter_code
_entity_poly.pdbx_strand_id
1 'polypeptide(L)'
;MKINLQFAIYDLRLKKQKKNAVYFICLVATLFIIFSMNAQSATGDYGTDSIFSTGVGSRALAMGGAFSALANDSSACFYNPAGLQNSEKQQIAFLHYPLLADTLYNSITYSYPILDFGAIGLAVYRVSTQDIQTYDASDFLIGTINYEQYKATLAYANKLNEQFIAGIGINIISLNLLNVNAYGFGADLGIMYEPFEFVSLAIVGRNLINPSLTLNTTKEEFPREYVAGIAIKIPMKPINVYLTSDVVLPEEAGLKIKAGIELTGFDLASLRAGYDGDALCLGGGIKFMGVSFDYAYLLNEYFGGLSRFTVSYDFGLTLEEQKIEREKALKEQVKKIIEQEFKKKELAKAKEYFEKAFSLYKNNDYEDALSELDRAFEWNEDYSEAKKLKDLIVKKLVDKYYNKGVEYYNKGDLTSAYENFKNVAEVDINYKETKNYLSLIDKKIKLTGDLKEYFSKGVELYVNRKYDDAYEIFSKALKLAPDNAMIKTYLNKTKAQLAKVSGSKKLTAEQTDKVKKLYYAGLKSYTDGDLDKAISIWKEALAINPEDIKILKSIEKAQAELTELKKRGIK
;
A
#
# COMPACT_ATOMS: atom_id res chain seq x y z
N MET A 1 44.27 7.15 23.39
CA MET A 1 44.98 7.84 22.28
C MET A 1 45.19 6.96 21.04
N LYS A 2 45.66 5.69 21.15
CA LYS A 2 45.87 4.78 20.00
C LYS A 2 44.61 4.40 19.19
N ILE A 3 43.44 4.27 19.84
CA ILE A 3 42.18 3.90 19.16
C ILE A 3 41.68 5.04 18.25
N ASN A 4 41.79 6.31 18.67
CA ASN A 4 41.40 7.46 17.85
C ASN A 4 42.28 7.64 16.60
N LEU A 5 43.57 7.27 16.66
CA LEU A 5 44.45 7.33 15.49
C LEU A 5 44.11 6.24 14.45
N GLN A 6 43.75 5.03 14.88
CA GLN A 6 43.34 3.96 13.96
C GLN A 6 42.03 4.28 13.24
N PHE A 7 41.04 4.85 13.94
CA PHE A 7 39.79 5.31 13.31
C PHE A 7 40.05 6.45 12.31
N ALA A 8 40.90 7.42 12.66
CA ALA A 8 41.26 8.52 11.74
C ALA A 8 42.01 8.03 10.50
N ILE A 9 42.93 7.06 10.64
CA ILE A 9 43.68 6.48 9.51
C ILE A 9 42.78 5.62 8.62
N TYR A 10 41.84 4.88 9.21
CA TYR A 10 40.85 4.09 8.47
C TYR A 10 39.89 5.00 7.69
N ASP A 11 39.39 6.08 8.31
CA ASP A 11 38.53 7.07 7.67
C ASP A 11 39.26 7.86 6.56
N LEU A 12 40.55 8.18 6.76
CA LEU A 12 41.40 8.76 5.72
C LEU A 12 41.66 7.78 4.55
N ARG A 13 41.84 6.49 4.82
CA ARG A 13 41.97 5.46 3.77
C ARG A 13 40.68 5.27 2.98
N LEU A 14 39.52 5.28 3.64
CA LEU A 14 38.20 5.24 3.00
C LEU A 14 37.95 6.50 2.15
N LYS A 15 38.26 7.68 2.68
CA LYS A 15 38.18 8.94 1.91
C LYS A 15 39.13 8.94 0.71
N LYS A 16 40.34 8.42 0.86
CA LYS A 16 41.32 8.28 -0.24
C LYS A 16 40.88 7.25 -1.29
N GLN A 17 40.29 6.12 -0.88
CA GLN A 17 39.71 5.14 -1.80
C GLN A 17 38.51 5.70 -2.55
N LYS A 18 37.59 6.41 -1.88
CA LYS A 18 36.47 7.10 -2.54
C LYS A 18 36.96 8.16 -3.52
N LYS A 19 37.99 8.94 -3.16
CA LYS A 19 38.59 9.96 -4.04
C LYS A 19 39.27 9.33 -5.27
N ASN A 20 40.00 8.23 -5.08
CA ASN A 20 40.63 7.49 -6.17
C ASN A 20 39.60 6.83 -7.10
N ALA A 21 38.47 6.36 -6.57
CA ALA A 21 37.36 5.84 -7.38
C ALA A 21 36.74 6.94 -8.25
N VAL A 22 36.54 8.14 -7.71
CA VAL A 22 36.05 9.30 -8.49
C VAL A 22 37.02 9.67 -9.61
N TYR A 23 38.33 9.77 -9.32
CA TYR A 23 39.32 10.05 -10.37
C TYR A 23 39.39 8.97 -11.44
N PHE A 24 39.31 7.70 -11.03
CA PHE A 24 39.30 6.57 -11.97
C PHE A 24 38.06 6.60 -12.87
N ILE A 25 36.89 6.96 -12.33
CA ILE A 25 35.67 7.09 -13.13
C ILE A 25 35.75 8.32 -14.04
N CYS A 26 36.23 9.47 -13.57
CA CYS A 26 36.46 10.62 -14.45
C CYS A 26 37.44 10.24 -15.58
N LEU A 27 38.47 9.44 -15.31
CA LEU A 27 39.40 8.93 -16.32
C LEU A 27 38.69 7.98 -17.31
N VAL A 28 37.91 7.01 -16.83
CA VAL A 28 37.14 6.07 -17.68
C VAL A 28 36.11 6.81 -18.52
N ALA A 29 35.38 7.76 -17.92
CA ALA A 29 34.44 8.66 -18.57
C ALA A 29 35.11 9.49 -19.67
N THR A 30 36.26 10.09 -19.38
CA THR A 30 37.02 10.89 -20.35
C THR A 30 37.56 10.02 -21.47
N LEU A 31 38.10 8.83 -21.15
CA LEU A 31 38.57 7.86 -22.15
C LEU A 31 37.42 7.32 -23.01
N PHE A 32 36.23 7.16 -22.44
CA PHE A 32 35.03 6.72 -23.17
C PHE A 32 34.59 7.76 -24.20
N ILE A 33 34.55 9.04 -23.81
CA ILE A 33 34.23 10.13 -24.74
C ILE A 33 35.31 10.25 -25.83
N ILE A 34 36.60 10.21 -25.46
CA ILE A 34 37.70 10.28 -26.42
C ILE A 34 37.66 9.12 -27.41
N PHE A 35 37.31 7.90 -26.96
CA PHE A 35 37.17 6.75 -27.85
C PHE A 35 36.03 6.95 -28.86
N SER A 36 34.89 7.49 -28.42
CA SER A 36 33.76 7.82 -29.32
C SER A 36 34.10 8.91 -30.33
N MET A 37 34.92 9.90 -29.97
CA MET A 37 35.36 10.97 -30.88
C MET A 37 36.30 10.49 -32.00
N ASN A 38 36.97 9.35 -31.84
CA ASN A 38 37.89 8.80 -32.86
C ASN A 38 37.18 7.88 -33.88
N ALA A 39 35.87 7.63 -33.71
CA ALA A 39 35.08 6.97 -34.74
C ALA A 39 34.77 8.01 -35.84
N GLN A 40 35.42 7.86 -36.99
CA GLN A 40 35.25 8.74 -38.16
C GLN A 40 33.77 8.94 -38.49
N SER A 41 33.34 10.21 -38.52
CA SER A 41 32.08 10.64 -39.13
C SER A 41 32.11 10.34 -40.63
N ALA A 42 31.04 9.73 -41.14
CA ALA A 42 30.83 9.63 -42.57
C ALA A 42 30.67 11.03 -43.20
N THR A 43 30.99 11.13 -44.49
CA THR A 43 30.92 12.35 -45.29
C THR A 43 29.49 12.90 -45.38
N GLY A 44 29.26 14.09 -44.81
CA GLY A 44 28.23 15.08 -45.17
C GLY A 44 26.83 14.59 -45.55
N ASP A 45 25.99 14.30 -44.56
CA ASP A 45 24.57 13.90 -44.70
C ASP A 45 23.61 15.12 -44.72
N TYR A 46 23.93 16.19 -45.45
CA TYR A 46 23.11 17.41 -45.44
C TYR A 46 21.84 17.23 -46.28
N GLY A 47 20.67 17.42 -45.65
CA GLY A 47 19.38 17.53 -46.33
C GLY A 47 18.53 16.25 -46.39
N THR A 48 18.97 15.15 -45.79
CA THR A 48 18.22 13.87 -45.71
C THR A 48 17.56 13.64 -44.34
N ASP A 49 18.07 14.28 -43.29
CA ASP A 49 17.52 14.14 -41.93
C ASP A 49 16.29 15.02 -41.71
N SER A 50 15.22 14.42 -41.20
CA SER A 50 14.05 15.17 -40.72
C SER A 50 14.42 16.10 -39.57
N ILE A 51 13.84 17.30 -39.50
CA ILE A 51 14.05 18.22 -38.37
C ILE A 51 13.73 17.59 -37.00
N PHE A 52 12.82 16.60 -36.96
CA PHE A 52 12.51 15.87 -35.74
C PHE A 52 13.63 14.93 -35.28
N SER A 53 14.63 14.60 -36.10
CA SER A 53 15.80 13.81 -35.69
C SER A 53 16.65 14.51 -34.62
N THR A 54 16.48 15.82 -34.47
CA THR A 54 17.18 16.66 -33.49
C THR A 54 16.93 16.25 -32.03
N GLY A 55 15.90 15.45 -31.75
CA GLY A 55 15.62 14.90 -30.43
C GLY A 55 14.81 15.81 -29.50
N VAL A 56 14.59 15.38 -28.26
CA VAL A 56 13.81 16.12 -27.26
C VAL A 56 14.37 15.93 -25.86
N GLY A 57 13.98 16.81 -24.93
CA GLY A 57 14.41 16.73 -23.53
C GLY A 57 15.87 17.14 -23.36
N SER A 58 16.09 18.27 -22.68
CA SER A 58 17.44 18.82 -22.49
C SER A 58 18.37 17.87 -21.74
N ARG A 59 17.84 17.00 -20.87
CA ARG A 59 18.60 15.91 -20.25
C ARG A 59 19.23 14.97 -21.28
N ALA A 60 18.44 14.42 -22.19
CA ALA A 60 18.92 13.49 -23.22
C ALA A 60 19.83 14.21 -24.21
N LEU A 61 19.48 15.43 -24.62
CA LEU A 61 20.26 16.24 -25.56
C LEU A 61 21.63 16.64 -25.00
N ALA A 62 21.74 16.95 -23.71
CA ALA A 62 23.03 17.21 -23.05
C ALA A 62 23.95 15.98 -23.01
N MET A 63 23.38 14.77 -23.15
CA MET A 63 24.10 13.50 -23.25
C MET A 63 24.30 13.05 -24.71
N GLY A 64 24.28 13.98 -25.66
CA GLY A 64 24.46 13.68 -27.08
C GLY A 64 23.28 12.94 -27.72
N GLY A 65 22.14 12.83 -27.03
CA GLY A 65 21.01 12.03 -27.51
C GLY A 65 21.25 10.51 -27.46
N ALA A 66 22.34 10.05 -26.84
CA ALA A 66 22.59 8.65 -26.54
C ALA A 66 21.70 8.22 -25.36
N PHE A 67 20.44 7.90 -25.66
CA PHE A 67 19.41 7.75 -24.63
C PHE A 67 18.53 6.52 -24.84
N SER A 68 18.73 5.74 -25.93
CA SER A 68 17.84 4.62 -26.26
C SER A 68 17.76 3.55 -25.17
N ALA A 69 18.87 3.27 -24.48
CA ALA A 69 18.94 2.30 -23.37
C ALA A 69 18.71 2.91 -21.98
N LEU A 70 18.63 4.24 -21.86
CA LEU A 70 18.41 4.93 -20.59
C LEU A 70 16.98 5.48 -20.45
N ALA A 71 16.29 5.74 -21.56
CA ALA A 71 15.02 6.45 -21.71
C ALA A 71 13.96 6.19 -20.63
N ASN A 72 14.12 6.80 -19.45
CA ASN A 72 13.32 6.51 -18.26
C ASN A 72 12.49 7.73 -17.80
N ASP A 73 12.19 8.61 -18.74
CA ASP A 73 11.37 9.81 -18.54
C ASP A 73 10.42 9.99 -19.74
N SER A 74 9.60 11.04 -19.72
CA SER A 74 8.58 11.25 -20.76
C SER A 74 9.15 11.40 -22.18
N SER A 75 10.43 11.72 -22.33
CA SER A 75 11.11 11.77 -23.64
C SER A 75 11.33 10.38 -24.26
N ALA A 76 11.10 9.30 -23.51
CA ALA A 76 11.14 7.93 -24.02
C ALA A 76 10.21 7.72 -25.23
N CYS A 77 9.10 8.45 -25.32
CA CYS A 77 8.23 8.47 -26.50
C CYS A 77 8.99 8.74 -27.81
N PHE A 78 10.09 9.50 -27.74
CA PHE A 78 10.95 9.80 -28.88
C PHE A 78 12.11 8.80 -29.01
N TYR A 79 12.83 8.52 -27.92
CA TYR A 79 14.09 7.80 -28.01
C TYR A 79 13.91 6.29 -28.13
N ASN A 80 13.06 5.71 -27.28
CA ASN A 80 12.76 4.30 -27.22
C ASN A 80 11.44 4.09 -26.45
N PRO A 81 10.33 3.74 -27.14
CA PRO A 81 9.05 3.48 -26.50
C PRO A 81 9.13 2.49 -25.34
N ALA A 82 9.98 1.44 -25.43
CA ALA A 82 10.15 0.45 -24.35
C ALA A 82 10.59 1.08 -23.03
N GLY A 83 11.39 2.15 -23.10
CA GLY A 83 11.90 2.85 -21.92
C GLY A 83 10.80 3.50 -21.06
N LEU A 84 9.60 3.73 -21.61
CA LEU A 84 8.45 4.23 -20.84
C LEU A 84 8.16 3.35 -19.61
N GLN A 85 8.42 2.05 -19.69
CA GLN A 85 8.23 1.11 -18.58
C GLN A 85 9.15 1.39 -17.38
N ASN A 86 10.25 2.11 -17.60
CA ASN A 86 11.19 2.50 -16.56
C ASN A 86 10.88 3.87 -15.95
N SER A 87 9.79 4.52 -16.36
CA SER A 87 9.27 5.72 -15.70
C SER A 87 8.71 5.36 -14.33
N GLU A 88 9.23 5.96 -13.26
CA GLU A 88 8.75 5.67 -11.89
C GLU A 88 7.44 6.37 -11.56
N LYS A 89 7.20 7.56 -12.12
CA LYS A 89 6.05 8.43 -11.85
C LYS A 89 5.41 8.93 -13.13
N GLN A 90 4.23 9.51 -13.00
CA GLN A 90 3.68 10.34 -14.09
C GLN A 90 4.60 11.54 -14.28
N GLN A 91 4.91 11.85 -15.53
CA GLN A 91 5.73 13.02 -15.84
C GLN A 91 5.16 13.75 -17.04
N ILE A 92 5.04 15.07 -16.92
CA ILE A 92 4.87 15.96 -18.07
C ILE A 92 6.12 16.80 -18.26
N ALA A 93 6.56 17.01 -19.49
CA ALA A 93 7.69 17.88 -19.80
C ALA A 93 7.42 18.78 -21.01
N PHE A 94 7.94 20.00 -20.95
CA PHE A 94 7.92 20.99 -22.02
C PHE A 94 9.35 21.34 -22.42
N LEU A 95 9.65 21.23 -23.71
CA LEU A 95 10.89 21.66 -24.32
C LEU A 95 10.65 22.95 -25.10
N HIS A 96 11.54 23.93 -24.91
CA HIS A 96 11.68 25.09 -25.76
C HIS A 96 13.08 25.13 -26.35
N TYR A 97 13.16 25.14 -27.67
CA TYR A 97 14.41 25.19 -28.41
C TYR A 97 14.32 26.24 -29.53
N PRO A 98 14.85 27.45 -29.30
CA PRO A 98 15.00 28.45 -30.35
C PRO A 98 16.11 28.02 -31.32
N LEU A 99 15.73 27.87 -32.59
CA LEU A 99 16.61 27.62 -33.72
C LEU A 99 16.92 28.96 -34.42
N LEU A 100 17.71 28.90 -35.49
CA LEU A 100 18.04 30.07 -36.30
C LEU A 100 16.82 30.59 -37.09
N ALA A 101 16.94 31.85 -37.53
CA ALA A 101 15.94 32.53 -38.34
C ALA A 101 14.52 32.47 -37.73
N ASP A 102 14.43 32.76 -36.42
CA ASP A 102 13.18 32.75 -35.64
C ASP A 102 12.37 31.43 -35.72
N THR A 103 13.05 30.34 -36.07
CA THR A 103 12.45 29.01 -36.07
C THR A 103 12.40 28.48 -34.64
N LEU A 104 11.26 27.90 -34.27
CA LEU A 104 11.05 27.35 -32.93
C LEU A 104 10.80 25.86 -33.02
N TYR A 105 11.56 25.08 -32.25
CA TYR A 105 11.24 23.68 -32.00
C TYR A 105 10.77 23.52 -30.55
N ASN A 106 9.51 23.10 -30.39
CA ASN A 106 8.91 22.87 -29.08
C ASN A 106 8.36 21.46 -28.97
N SER A 107 8.35 20.91 -27.76
CA SER A 107 7.67 19.63 -27.51
C SER A 107 6.94 19.63 -26.18
N ILE A 108 5.84 18.88 -26.13
CA ILE A 108 5.17 18.48 -24.90
C ILE A 108 5.20 16.96 -24.86
N THR A 109 5.72 16.37 -23.79
CA THR A 109 5.78 14.93 -23.58
C THR A 109 5.08 14.57 -22.27
N TYR A 110 4.43 13.42 -22.24
CA TYR A 110 3.75 12.89 -21.08
C TYR A 110 3.96 11.38 -20.98
N SER A 111 4.32 10.89 -19.79
CA SER A 111 4.37 9.45 -19.48
C SER A 111 3.46 9.11 -18.31
N TYR A 112 2.79 7.97 -18.40
CA TYR A 112 1.95 7.43 -17.36
C TYR A 112 2.26 5.93 -17.15
N PRO A 113 3.05 5.59 -16.10
CA PRO A 113 3.24 4.21 -15.70
C PRO A 113 1.99 3.68 -14.96
N ILE A 114 1.52 2.51 -15.33
CA ILE A 114 0.29 1.87 -14.86
C ILE A 114 0.63 0.51 -14.26
N LEU A 115 0.31 0.33 -12.98
CA LEU A 115 0.53 -0.94 -12.27
C LEU A 115 -0.11 -2.11 -13.01
N ASP A 116 0.66 -3.18 -13.25
CA ASP A 116 0.32 -4.42 -13.98
C ASP A 116 -0.05 -4.28 -15.47
N PHE A 117 -0.23 -3.07 -16.00
CA PHE A 117 -0.64 -2.85 -17.40
C PHE A 117 0.48 -2.30 -18.29
N GLY A 118 1.58 -1.82 -17.70
CA GLY A 118 2.71 -1.29 -18.45
C GLY A 118 2.81 0.24 -18.34
N ALA A 119 3.16 0.92 -19.42
CA ALA A 119 3.23 2.39 -19.46
C ALA A 119 2.70 2.94 -20.78
N ILE A 120 2.02 4.10 -20.72
CA ILE A 120 1.53 4.84 -21.89
C ILE A 120 2.29 6.16 -21.98
N GLY A 121 2.65 6.55 -23.19
CA GLY A 121 3.31 7.81 -23.51
C GLY A 121 2.55 8.60 -24.56
N LEU A 122 2.52 9.92 -24.40
CA LEU A 122 1.98 10.86 -25.38
C LEU A 122 3.01 11.95 -25.63
N ALA A 123 3.21 12.31 -26.89
CA ALA A 123 4.08 13.42 -27.23
C ALA A 123 3.56 14.22 -28.41
N VAL A 124 3.77 15.53 -28.38
CA VAL A 124 3.54 16.44 -29.51
C VAL A 124 4.79 17.28 -29.70
N TYR A 125 5.23 17.35 -30.93
CA TYR A 125 6.41 18.07 -31.39
C TYR A 125 5.96 19.09 -32.43
N ARG A 126 6.46 20.32 -32.34
CA ARG A 126 6.13 21.41 -33.27
C ARG A 126 7.40 22.11 -33.71
N VAL A 127 7.61 22.18 -35.01
CA VAL A 127 8.58 23.08 -35.64
C VAL A 127 7.79 24.16 -36.36
N SER A 128 8.15 25.42 -36.14
CA SER A 128 7.48 26.54 -36.80
C SER A 128 8.40 27.69 -37.09
N THR A 129 8.18 28.34 -38.23
CA THR A 129 8.79 29.61 -38.60
C THR A 129 7.67 30.52 -39.10
N GLN A 130 7.61 31.73 -38.55
CA GLN A 130 6.55 32.70 -38.87
C GLN A 130 7.08 33.82 -39.75
N ASP A 131 6.17 34.47 -40.46
CA ASP A 131 6.43 35.71 -41.23
C ASP A 131 7.58 35.59 -42.24
N ILE A 132 7.72 34.42 -42.88
CA ILE A 132 8.70 34.20 -43.94
C ILE A 132 8.30 35.09 -45.13
N GLN A 133 9.13 36.08 -45.42
CA GLN A 133 8.88 37.02 -46.53
C GLN A 133 8.97 36.31 -47.87
N THR A 134 7.97 36.54 -48.74
CA THR A 134 7.95 36.02 -50.10
C THR A 134 8.14 37.15 -51.10
N TYR A 135 8.92 36.88 -52.15
CA TYR A 135 9.27 37.83 -53.19
C TYR A 135 8.89 37.28 -54.56
N ASP A 136 8.52 38.16 -55.49
CA ASP A 136 8.35 37.77 -56.90
C ASP A 136 9.70 37.72 -57.63
N ALA A 137 9.68 37.39 -58.92
CA ALA A 137 10.88 37.30 -59.76
C ALA A 137 11.58 38.66 -60.00
N SER A 138 10.97 39.77 -59.58
CA SER A 138 11.52 41.13 -59.66
C SER A 138 11.94 41.67 -58.28
N ASP A 139 12.07 40.79 -57.28
CA ASP A 139 12.40 41.11 -55.88
C ASP A 139 11.41 42.04 -55.18
N PHE A 140 10.15 42.11 -55.65
CA PHE A 140 9.10 42.80 -54.90
C PHE A 140 8.50 41.87 -53.84
N LEU A 141 8.37 42.39 -52.62
CA LEU A 141 7.69 41.69 -51.53
C LEU A 141 6.21 41.47 -51.89
N ILE A 142 5.78 40.21 -51.98
CA ILE A 142 4.40 39.82 -52.33
C ILE A 142 3.58 39.40 -51.11
N GLY A 143 4.21 39.12 -49.98
CA GLY A 143 3.52 38.79 -48.73
C GLY A 143 4.41 38.05 -47.74
N THR A 144 3.78 37.34 -46.81
CA THR A 144 4.44 36.45 -45.86
C THR A 144 3.78 35.08 -45.85
N ILE A 145 4.56 34.05 -45.51
CA ILE A 145 4.09 32.68 -45.36
C ILE A 145 4.58 32.12 -44.03
N ASN A 146 3.83 31.16 -43.50
CA ASN A 146 4.22 30.42 -42.31
C ASN A 146 4.60 28.99 -42.70
N TYR A 147 5.59 28.46 -41.99
CA TYR A 147 5.96 27.05 -42.03
C TYR A 147 5.59 26.44 -40.69
N GLU A 148 4.75 25.41 -40.68
CA GLU A 148 4.47 24.63 -39.48
C GLU A 148 4.51 23.14 -39.75
N GLN A 149 5.23 22.41 -38.90
CA GLN A 149 5.27 20.97 -38.92
C GLN A 149 4.98 20.41 -37.53
N TYR A 150 4.09 19.44 -37.47
CA TYR A 150 3.72 18.75 -36.24
C TYR A 150 4.04 17.27 -36.34
N LYS A 151 4.49 16.69 -35.24
CA LYS A 151 4.50 15.24 -35.02
C LYS A 151 3.77 14.94 -33.72
N ALA A 152 2.85 14.00 -33.74
CA ALA A 152 2.19 13.47 -32.56
C ALA A 152 2.52 11.99 -32.42
N THR A 153 2.86 11.56 -31.20
CA THR A 153 3.22 10.17 -30.89
C THR A 153 2.32 9.65 -29.77
N LEU A 154 1.76 8.46 -29.98
CA LEU A 154 1.19 7.62 -28.94
C LEU A 154 2.08 6.40 -28.78
N ALA A 155 2.57 6.16 -27.56
CA ALA A 155 3.46 5.06 -27.26
C ALA A 155 2.91 4.18 -26.14
N TYR A 156 3.22 2.89 -26.21
CA TYR A 156 2.89 1.93 -25.17
C TYR A 156 4.07 0.99 -24.95
N ALA A 157 4.34 0.65 -23.70
CA ALA A 157 5.38 -0.29 -23.31
C ALA A 157 4.87 -1.26 -22.26
N ASN A 158 5.41 -2.46 -22.27
CA ASN A 158 5.15 -3.45 -21.23
C ASN A 158 6.36 -4.38 -21.04
N LYS A 159 6.48 -4.93 -19.83
CA LYS A 159 7.44 -5.99 -19.53
C LYS A 159 6.96 -7.29 -20.17
N LEU A 160 7.80 -7.90 -21.00
CA LEU A 160 7.59 -9.26 -21.49
C LEU A 160 7.96 -10.29 -20.41
N ASN A 161 9.00 -9.97 -19.62
CA ASN A 161 9.41 -10.68 -18.41
C ASN A 161 10.26 -9.72 -17.54
N GLU A 162 10.88 -10.22 -16.47
CA GLU A 162 11.67 -9.39 -15.54
C GLU A 162 12.89 -8.70 -16.18
N GLN A 163 13.39 -9.19 -17.32
CA GLN A 163 14.58 -8.66 -17.98
C GLN A 163 14.30 -8.04 -19.35
N PHE A 164 13.16 -8.34 -19.98
CA PHE A 164 12.83 -7.89 -21.33
C PHE A 164 11.62 -6.97 -21.32
N ILE A 165 11.77 -5.82 -21.95
CA ILE A 165 10.74 -4.80 -22.12
C ILE A 165 10.57 -4.56 -23.61
N ALA A 166 9.33 -4.44 -24.07
CA ALA A 166 9.03 -4.05 -25.43
C ALA A 166 8.11 -2.83 -25.44
N GLY A 167 8.24 -2.01 -26.47
CA GLY A 167 7.36 -0.87 -26.70
C GLY A 167 7.14 -0.59 -28.17
N ILE A 168 6.00 0.04 -28.45
CA ILE A 168 5.59 0.48 -29.77
C ILE A 168 5.21 1.95 -29.70
N GLY A 169 5.59 2.71 -30.73
CA GLY A 169 5.19 4.10 -30.93
C GLY A 169 4.44 4.23 -32.25
N ILE A 170 3.33 4.96 -32.26
CA ILE A 170 2.59 5.34 -33.47
C ILE A 170 2.71 6.84 -33.65
N ASN A 171 3.15 7.25 -34.83
CA ASN A 171 3.44 8.63 -35.16
C ASN A 171 2.47 9.15 -36.24
N ILE A 172 1.98 10.37 -36.06
CA ILE A 172 1.26 11.12 -37.08
C ILE A 172 2.03 12.41 -37.32
N ILE A 173 2.42 12.66 -38.56
CA ILE A 173 3.15 13.86 -38.98
C ILE A 173 2.21 14.70 -39.84
N SER A 174 2.22 16.01 -39.63
CA SER A 174 1.52 16.97 -40.46
C SER A 174 2.45 18.10 -40.86
N LEU A 175 2.38 18.52 -42.12
CA LEU A 175 3.07 19.70 -42.63
C LEU A 175 2.04 20.67 -43.19
N ASN A 176 2.13 21.92 -42.76
CA ASN A 176 1.43 23.07 -43.31
C ASN A 176 2.47 24.05 -43.87
N LEU A 177 2.39 24.28 -45.18
CA LEU A 177 3.21 25.27 -45.88
C LEU A 177 2.41 25.82 -47.06
N LEU A 178 2.29 27.15 -47.16
CA LEU A 178 1.47 27.81 -48.19
C LEU A 178 0.02 27.29 -48.15
N ASN A 179 -0.46 26.70 -49.26
CA ASN A 179 -1.78 26.08 -49.40
C ASN A 179 -1.72 24.55 -49.35
N VAL A 180 -0.60 23.97 -48.92
CA VAL A 180 -0.39 22.53 -48.86
C VAL A 180 -0.54 22.05 -47.43
N ASN A 181 -1.44 21.08 -47.23
CA ASN A 181 -1.58 20.32 -46.01
C ASN A 181 -1.26 18.85 -46.33
N ALA A 182 -0.19 18.32 -45.75
CA ALA A 182 0.20 16.92 -45.91
C ALA A 182 0.18 16.19 -44.57
N TYR A 183 -0.14 14.90 -44.62
CA TYR A 183 -0.15 14.01 -43.45
C TYR A 183 0.59 12.71 -43.76
N GLY A 184 1.33 12.22 -42.78
CA GLY A 184 2.07 10.97 -42.85
C GLY A 184 1.90 10.16 -41.57
N PHE A 185 1.93 8.83 -41.70
CA PHE A 185 1.79 7.91 -40.58
C PHE A 185 3.07 7.08 -40.45
N GLY A 186 3.58 6.95 -39.22
CA GLY A 186 4.74 6.11 -38.94
C GLY A 186 4.57 5.25 -37.71
N ALA A 187 5.48 4.29 -37.56
CA ALA A 187 5.53 3.43 -36.39
C ALA A 187 6.97 3.11 -36.01
N ASP A 188 7.21 3.07 -34.70
CA ASP A 188 8.48 2.75 -34.07
C ASP A 188 8.33 1.50 -33.22
N LEU A 189 9.38 0.70 -33.12
CA LEU A 189 9.46 -0.45 -32.22
C LEU A 189 10.73 -0.36 -31.38
N GLY A 190 10.61 -0.61 -30.09
CA GLY A 190 11.74 -0.64 -29.17
C GLY A 190 11.75 -1.91 -28.32
N ILE A 191 12.93 -2.45 -28.07
CA ILE A 191 13.17 -3.54 -27.12
C ILE A 191 14.29 -3.12 -26.18
N MET A 192 14.13 -3.40 -24.89
CA MET A 192 15.18 -3.25 -23.88
C MET A 192 15.43 -4.59 -23.19
N TYR A 193 16.71 -4.86 -22.92
CA TYR A 193 17.18 -6.00 -22.15
C TYR A 193 17.99 -5.53 -20.94
N GLU A 194 17.55 -5.93 -19.75
CA GLU A 194 18.07 -5.50 -18.46
C GLU A 194 18.54 -6.72 -17.67
N PRO A 195 19.72 -7.28 -18.00
CA PRO A 195 20.24 -8.45 -17.31
C PRO A 195 20.51 -8.19 -15.83
N PHE A 196 20.82 -6.94 -15.48
CA PHE A 196 21.13 -6.48 -14.13
C PHE A 196 20.60 -5.06 -13.92
N GLU A 197 20.36 -4.66 -12.67
CA GLU A 197 19.88 -3.29 -12.33
C GLU A 197 20.83 -2.16 -12.74
N PHE A 198 22.09 -2.48 -13.08
CA PHE A 198 23.13 -1.52 -13.45
C PHE A 198 23.47 -1.51 -14.95
N VAL A 199 22.89 -2.39 -15.77
CA VAL A 199 23.14 -2.44 -17.23
C VAL A 199 21.82 -2.57 -17.96
N SER A 200 21.62 -1.72 -18.97
CA SER A 200 20.53 -1.84 -19.92
C SER A 200 21.07 -1.82 -21.35
N LEU A 201 20.48 -2.64 -22.21
CA LEU A 201 20.75 -2.71 -23.64
C LEU A 201 19.46 -2.41 -24.39
N ALA A 202 19.54 -1.70 -25.51
CA ALA A 202 18.38 -1.37 -26.33
C ALA A 202 18.61 -1.66 -27.81
N ILE A 203 17.54 -2.08 -28.49
CA ILE A 203 17.44 -2.07 -29.95
C ILE A 203 16.15 -1.33 -30.31
N VAL A 204 16.25 -0.36 -31.21
CA VAL A 204 15.10 0.45 -31.65
C VAL A 204 15.10 0.52 -33.17
N GLY A 205 13.95 0.27 -33.78
CA GLY A 205 13.68 0.62 -35.17
C GLY A 205 12.71 1.79 -35.21
N ARG A 206 13.16 2.94 -35.71
CA ARG A 206 12.33 4.13 -35.91
C ARG A 206 11.83 4.21 -37.35
N ASN A 207 10.62 4.70 -37.54
CA ASN A 207 9.92 4.78 -38.81
C ASN A 207 9.87 3.44 -39.57
N LEU A 208 9.77 2.30 -38.86
CA LEU A 208 9.65 0.97 -39.49
C LEU A 208 8.49 0.91 -40.50
N ILE A 209 7.42 1.64 -40.19
CA ILE A 209 6.49 2.17 -41.19
C ILE A 209 6.94 3.60 -41.46
N ASN A 210 7.38 3.88 -42.70
CA ASN A 210 7.85 5.21 -43.09
C ASN A 210 6.67 6.18 -43.21
N PRO A 211 6.66 7.30 -42.47
CA PRO A 211 5.81 8.44 -42.80
C PRO A 211 6.10 8.94 -44.21
N SER A 212 5.06 9.14 -45.02
CA SER A 212 5.15 9.73 -46.36
C SER A 212 4.21 10.93 -46.45
N LEU A 213 4.75 12.11 -46.72
CA LEU A 213 4.00 13.34 -46.95
C LEU A 213 3.85 13.59 -48.45
N THR A 214 2.62 13.78 -48.93
CA THR A 214 2.38 14.14 -50.34
C THR A 214 2.20 15.66 -50.48
N LEU A 215 3.19 16.32 -51.09
CA LEU A 215 3.25 17.76 -51.29
C LEU A 215 2.77 18.12 -52.70
N ASN A 216 1.44 18.17 -52.89
CA ASN A 216 0.74 18.31 -54.18
C ASN A 216 1.05 17.20 -55.20
N THR A 217 2.29 17.13 -55.70
CA THR A 217 2.72 16.20 -56.76
C THR A 217 3.94 15.35 -56.36
N THR A 218 4.73 15.78 -55.38
CA THR A 218 5.89 15.04 -54.87
C THR A 218 5.57 14.34 -53.57
N LYS A 219 6.26 13.22 -53.31
CA LYS A 219 6.22 12.53 -52.02
C LYS A 219 7.56 12.71 -51.33
N GLU A 220 7.51 12.99 -50.03
CA GLU A 220 8.66 13.07 -49.14
C GLU A 220 8.49 11.98 -48.09
N GLU A 221 9.46 11.06 -48.02
CA GLU A 221 9.44 9.95 -47.06
C GLU A 221 10.46 10.21 -45.95
N PHE A 222 10.08 9.85 -44.72
CA PHE A 222 10.96 10.01 -43.57
C PHE A 222 11.80 8.73 -43.45
N PRO A 223 13.14 8.84 -43.44
CA PRO A 223 14.00 7.67 -43.49
C PRO A 223 13.87 6.82 -42.23
N ARG A 224 14.13 5.52 -42.36
CA ARG A 224 14.25 4.61 -41.22
C ARG A 224 15.57 4.82 -40.50
N GLU A 225 15.55 4.53 -39.20
CA GLU A 225 16.75 4.47 -38.38
C GLU A 225 16.74 3.20 -37.52
N TYR A 226 17.89 2.53 -37.44
CA TYR A 226 18.11 1.46 -36.46
C TYR A 226 19.09 1.95 -35.41
N VAL A 227 18.75 1.76 -34.13
CA VAL A 227 19.58 2.17 -32.99
C VAL A 227 19.89 0.97 -32.14
N ALA A 228 21.16 0.80 -31.79
CA ALA A 228 21.62 -0.13 -30.76
C ALA A 228 22.28 0.66 -29.63
N GLY A 229 21.79 0.50 -28.40
CA GLY A 229 22.21 1.31 -27.26
C GLY A 229 22.65 0.50 -26.05
N ILE A 230 23.51 1.09 -25.24
CA ILE A 230 23.90 0.60 -23.92
C ILE A 230 23.84 1.74 -22.90
N ALA A 231 23.34 1.42 -21.70
CA ALA A 231 23.38 2.29 -20.55
C ALA A 231 23.95 1.54 -19.34
N ILE A 232 24.88 2.18 -18.63
CA ILE A 232 25.49 1.66 -17.40
C ILE A 232 25.21 2.65 -16.27
N LYS A 233 24.60 2.17 -15.19
CA LYS A 233 24.31 2.94 -13.97
C LYS A 233 25.27 2.54 -12.86
N ILE A 234 26.04 3.48 -12.33
CA ILE A 234 26.97 3.25 -11.24
C ILE A 234 26.47 4.03 -10.01
N PRO A 235 25.72 3.40 -9.09
CA PRO A 235 25.21 4.07 -7.90
C PRO A 235 26.32 4.30 -6.88
N MET A 236 26.61 5.56 -6.53
CA MET A 236 27.68 5.95 -5.60
C MET A 236 27.22 7.01 -4.60
N LYS A 237 26.30 6.68 -3.69
CA LYS A 237 25.72 7.66 -2.74
C LYS A 237 26.79 8.58 -2.10
N PRO A 238 26.64 9.92 -2.21
CA PRO A 238 25.45 10.65 -2.65
C PRO A 238 25.36 10.97 -4.16
N ILE A 239 26.26 10.44 -5.00
CA ILE A 239 26.32 10.72 -6.45
C ILE A 239 25.91 9.47 -7.25
N ASN A 240 25.10 9.65 -8.28
CA ASN A 240 24.81 8.60 -9.27
C ASN A 240 25.51 8.96 -10.58
N VAL A 241 26.11 7.96 -11.25
CA VAL A 241 26.76 8.13 -12.55
C VAL A 241 26.04 7.28 -13.58
N TYR A 242 25.73 7.87 -14.73
CA TYR A 242 25.21 7.17 -15.89
C TYR A 242 26.17 7.33 -17.05
N LEU A 243 26.45 6.24 -17.76
CA LEU A 243 27.21 6.21 -19.01
C LEU A 243 26.32 5.63 -20.09
N THR A 244 26.23 6.28 -21.24
CA THR A 244 25.41 5.81 -22.36
C THR A 244 26.16 5.88 -23.68
N SER A 245 25.83 4.98 -24.59
CA SER A 245 26.26 5.07 -25.98
C SER A 245 25.23 4.43 -26.90
N ASP A 246 24.97 5.07 -28.03
CA ASP A 246 24.06 4.61 -29.07
C ASP A 246 24.82 4.56 -30.41
N VAL A 247 24.71 3.45 -31.13
CA VAL A 247 25.09 3.34 -32.54
C VAL A 247 23.83 3.49 -33.36
N VAL A 248 23.80 4.51 -34.21
CA VAL A 248 22.67 4.87 -35.07
C VAL A 248 23.04 4.55 -36.51
N LEU A 249 22.16 3.81 -37.18
CA LEU A 249 22.24 3.39 -38.57
C LEU A 249 21.02 3.96 -39.33
N PRO A 250 21.13 5.18 -39.88
CA PRO A 250 20.09 5.75 -40.74
C PRO A 250 20.02 5.07 -42.12
N GLU A 251 18.87 5.15 -42.79
CA GLU A 251 18.67 4.62 -44.15
C GLU A 251 19.36 5.48 -45.23
N GLU A 252 19.39 6.81 -45.05
CA GLU A 252 19.89 7.78 -46.03
C GLU A 252 21.14 8.56 -45.56
N ALA A 253 21.74 8.15 -44.45
CA ALA A 253 22.88 8.81 -43.83
C ALA A 253 23.89 7.79 -43.31
N GLY A 254 25.11 8.25 -43.02
CA GLY A 254 26.17 7.39 -42.49
C GLY A 254 25.93 6.92 -41.04
N LEU A 255 26.71 5.93 -40.61
CA LEU A 255 26.70 5.47 -39.22
C LEU A 255 27.10 6.62 -38.28
N LYS A 256 26.30 6.86 -37.24
CA LYS A 256 26.57 7.86 -36.20
C LYS A 256 26.76 7.16 -34.85
N ILE A 257 27.82 7.50 -34.13
CA ILE A 257 28.04 7.05 -32.74
C ILE A 257 27.78 8.20 -31.80
N LYS A 258 26.87 7.97 -30.85
CA LYS A 258 26.50 8.93 -29.81
C LYS A 258 26.99 8.41 -28.46
N ALA A 259 27.39 9.29 -27.56
CA ALA A 259 27.81 8.93 -26.21
C ALA A 259 27.45 10.02 -25.21
N GLY A 260 27.16 9.63 -23.97
CA GLY A 260 26.68 10.52 -22.94
C GLY A 260 27.08 10.11 -21.53
N ILE A 261 27.21 11.11 -20.66
CA ILE A 261 27.52 10.94 -19.24
C ILE A 261 26.63 11.88 -18.42
N GLU A 262 26.03 11.35 -17.36
CA GLU A 262 25.29 12.13 -16.35
C GLU A 262 25.84 11.86 -14.96
N LEU A 263 26.12 12.93 -14.23
CA LEU A 263 26.51 12.93 -12.82
C LEU A 263 25.40 13.61 -12.01
N THR A 264 24.69 12.85 -11.18
CA THR A 264 23.56 13.35 -10.38
C THR A 264 23.90 13.29 -8.89
N GLY A 265 24.00 14.45 -8.25
CA GLY A 265 24.28 14.59 -6.82
C GLY A 265 23.02 14.80 -5.99
N PHE A 266 22.88 14.02 -4.91
CA PHE A 266 21.76 14.08 -3.94
C PHE A 266 20.37 13.98 -4.58
N ASP A 267 20.27 13.38 -5.78
CA ASP A 267 19.05 13.35 -6.60
C ASP A 267 18.43 14.74 -6.85
N LEU A 268 19.24 15.79 -6.71
CA LEU A 268 18.85 17.21 -6.76
C LEU A 268 19.49 17.92 -7.94
N ALA A 269 20.81 17.81 -8.11
CA ALA A 269 21.55 18.55 -9.12
C ALA A 269 22.29 17.59 -10.06
N SER A 270 22.32 17.90 -11.34
CA SER A 270 22.93 17.07 -12.38
C SER A 270 23.85 17.88 -13.28
N LEU A 271 24.96 17.25 -13.68
CA LEU A 271 25.88 17.73 -14.71
C LEU A 271 26.00 16.68 -15.79
N ARG A 272 26.01 17.12 -17.05
CA ARG A 272 25.93 16.24 -18.21
C ARG A 272 26.88 16.70 -19.30
N ALA A 273 27.44 15.73 -20.00
CA ALA A 273 28.21 15.95 -21.21
C ALA A 273 27.97 14.80 -22.18
N GLY A 274 28.10 15.06 -23.47
CA GLY A 274 27.95 14.05 -24.50
C GLY A 274 28.47 14.48 -25.86
N TYR A 275 28.37 13.57 -26.80
CA TYR A 275 28.71 13.74 -28.21
C TYR A 275 27.57 13.15 -29.04
N ASP A 276 27.00 13.94 -29.95
CA ASP A 276 25.81 13.56 -30.72
C ASP A 276 26.10 12.92 -32.09
N GLY A 277 27.39 12.72 -32.39
CA GLY A 277 27.87 12.25 -33.69
C GLY A 277 28.63 13.32 -34.46
N ASP A 278 28.30 14.60 -34.22
CA ASP A 278 28.87 15.75 -34.93
C ASP A 278 29.50 16.78 -33.98
N ALA A 279 28.91 16.99 -32.80
CA ALA A 279 29.28 18.05 -31.89
C ALA A 279 29.22 17.64 -30.41
N LEU A 280 29.93 18.41 -29.58
CA LEU A 280 29.91 18.26 -28.13
C LEU A 280 28.64 18.89 -27.54
N CYS A 281 28.01 18.17 -26.64
CA CYS A 281 26.87 18.59 -25.84
C CYS A 281 27.30 18.77 -24.39
N LEU A 282 26.86 19.85 -23.76
CA LEU A 282 27.01 20.10 -22.33
C LEU A 282 25.66 20.45 -21.73
N GLY A 283 25.45 20.13 -20.46
CA GLY A 283 24.22 20.54 -19.80
C GLY A 283 24.22 20.27 -18.31
N GLY A 284 23.11 20.66 -17.70
CA GLY A 284 22.88 20.44 -16.28
C GLY A 284 21.40 20.58 -15.96
N GLY A 285 21.04 20.20 -14.76
CA GLY A 285 19.66 20.32 -14.31
C GLY A 285 19.51 20.30 -12.81
N ILE A 286 18.44 20.91 -12.33
CA ILE A 286 18.06 20.96 -10.91
C ILE A 286 16.64 20.42 -10.78
N LYS A 287 16.45 19.48 -9.86
CA LYS A 287 15.18 18.87 -9.51
C LYS A 287 14.82 19.23 -8.08
N PHE A 288 13.64 19.81 -7.87
CA PHE A 288 13.14 20.18 -6.55
C PHE A 288 11.63 19.96 -6.48
N MET A 289 11.17 19.22 -5.46
CA MET A 289 9.73 18.92 -5.24
C MET A 289 9.01 18.36 -6.48
N GLY A 290 9.70 17.51 -7.26
CA GLY A 290 9.16 16.92 -8.49
C GLY A 290 9.28 17.81 -9.72
N VAL A 291 9.58 19.10 -9.59
CA VAL A 291 9.84 19.98 -10.74
C VAL A 291 11.32 19.90 -11.12
N SER A 292 11.63 19.67 -12.39
CA SER A 292 13.00 19.70 -12.92
C SER A 292 13.17 20.80 -13.96
N PHE A 293 14.28 21.51 -13.87
CA PHE A 293 14.74 22.47 -14.87
C PHE A 293 16.03 21.94 -15.47
N ASP A 294 16.00 21.59 -16.75
CA ASP A 294 17.15 21.07 -17.49
C ASP A 294 17.56 22.03 -18.60
N TYR A 295 18.87 22.19 -18.77
CA TYR A 295 19.48 23.00 -19.80
C TYR A 295 20.51 22.19 -20.59
N ALA A 296 20.52 22.35 -21.91
CA ALA A 296 21.52 21.77 -22.80
C ALA A 296 22.07 22.81 -23.77
N TYR A 297 23.35 22.71 -24.03
CA TYR A 297 24.10 23.54 -24.95
C TYR A 297 24.87 22.66 -25.92
N LEU A 298 24.60 22.79 -27.22
CA LEU A 298 25.32 22.11 -28.28
C LEU A 298 26.34 23.05 -28.90
N LEU A 299 27.60 22.62 -28.97
CA LEU A 299 28.70 23.34 -29.60
C LEU A 299 28.75 23.01 -31.09
N ASN A 300 27.86 23.61 -31.88
CA ASN A 300 27.83 23.40 -33.33
C ASN A 300 28.84 24.30 -34.04
N GLU A 301 29.60 23.74 -34.99
CA GLU A 301 30.64 24.48 -35.74
C GLU A 301 30.07 25.49 -36.75
N TYR A 302 28.88 25.24 -37.29
CA TYR A 302 28.27 26.03 -38.36
C TYR A 302 27.35 27.13 -37.84
N PHE A 303 26.57 26.82 -36.80
CA PHE A 303 25.51 27.70 -36.29
C PHE A 303 25.83 28.32 -34.93
N GLY A 304 27.00 28.01 -34.38
CA GLY A 304 27.39 28.41 -33.03
C GLY A 304 26.65 27.62 -31.95
N GLY A 305 26.57 28.21 -30.75
CA GLY A 305 25.97 27.58 -29.58
C GLY A 305 24.45 27.50 -29.62
N LEU A 306 23.90 26.28 -29.58
CA LEU A 306 22.45 26.07 -29.58
C LEU A 306 21.95 25.69 -28.17
N SER A 307 21.16 26.59 -27.59
CA SER A 307 20.61 26.48 -26.23
C SER A 307 19.22 25.83 -26.21
N ARG A 308 18.99 24.91 -25.27
CA ARG A 308 17.73 24.17 -25.13
C ARG A 308 17.30 24.12 -23.67
N PHE A 309 16.01 24.30 -23.43
CA PHE A 309 15.44 24.39 -22.09
C PHE A 309 14.30 23.40 -21.93
N THR A 310 14.32 22.62 -20.86
CA THR A 310 13.23 21.71 -20.51
C THR A 310 12.77 21.96 -19.08
N VAL A 311 11.46 22.07 -18.92
CA VAL A 311 10.81 22.03 -17.60
C VAL A 311 9.97 20.77 -17.54
N SER A 312 10.13 19.98 -16.48
CA SER A 312 9.33 18.78 -16.25
C SER A 312 8.75 18.75 -14.84
N TYR A 313 7.65 18.02 -14.68
CA TYR A 313 7.01 17.80 -13.38
C TYR A 313 6.65 16.33 -13.21
N ASP A 314 7.27 15.70 -12.21
CA ASP A 314 6.99 14.35 -11.75
C ASP A 314 5.91 14.38 -10.66
N PHE A 315 4.79 13.67 -10.88
CA PHE A 315 3.67 13.63 -9.95
C PHE A 315 3.02 12.25 -9.83
N GLY A 316 2.11 12.13 -8.87
CA GLY A 316 1.49 10.85 -8.52
C GLY A 316 2.40 9.93 -7.72
N LEU A 317 1.87 8.74 -7.47
CA LEU A 317 2.53 7.67 -6.73
C LEU A 317 3.43 6.88 -7.67
N THR A 318 4.57 6.44 -7.15
CA THR A 318 5.42 5.45 -7.82
C THR A 318 4.69 4.12 -7.98
N LEU A 319 5.13 3.26 -8.90
CA LEU A 319 4.56 1.91 -9.05
C LEU A 319 4.58 1.10 -7.74
N GLU A 320 5.65 1.22 -6.94
CA GLU A 320 5.74 0.58 -5.62
C GLU A 320 4.74 1.16 -4.61
N GLU A 321 4.59 2.49 -4.58
CA GLU A 321 3.58 3.15 -3.73
C GLU A 321 2.14 2.76 -4.14
N GLN A 322 1.86 2.69 -5.44
CA GLN A 322 0.55 2.23 -5.96
C GLN A 322 0.25 0.79 -5.52
N LYS A 323 1.26 -0.10 -5.54
CA LYS A 323 1.15 -1.49 -5.09
C LYS A 323 0.84 -1.57 -3.60
N ILE A 324 1.52 -0.79 -2.77
CA ILE A 324 1.29 -0.70 -1.32
C ILE A 324 -0.13 -0.20 -1.03
N GLU A 325 -0.60 0.85 -1.71
CA GLU A 325 -1.96 1.36 -1.52
C GLU A 325 -3.03 0.34 -1.95
N ARG A 326 -2.82 -0.34 -3.08
CA ARG A 326 -3.72 -1.41 -3.54
C ARG A 326 -3.80 -2.55 -2.55
N GLU A 327 -2.67 -3.00 -2.01
CA GLU A 327 -2.62 -4.07 -1.01
C GLU A 327 -3.37 -3.65 0.27
N LYS A 328 -3.15 -2.43 0.75
CA LYS A 328 -3.85 -1.87 1.91
C LYS A 328 -5.37 -1.78 1.67
N ALA A 329 -5.78 -1.31 0.49
CA ALA A 329 -7.19 -1.21 0.11
C ALA A 329 -7.86 -2.60 0.05
N LEU A 330 -7.16 -3.58 -0.51
CA LEU A 330 -7.64 -4.98 -0.55
C LEU A 330 -7.74 -5.58 0.86
N LYS A 331 -6.75 -5.36 1.73
CA LYS A 331 -6.79 -5.79 3.14
C LYS A 331 -8.01 -5.22 3.87
N GLU A 332 -8.28 -3.93 3.70
CA GLU A 332 -9.45 -3.28 4.29
C GLU A 332 -10.78 -3.79 3.71
N GLN A 333 -10.83 -4.05 2.40
CA GLN A 333 -12.00 -4.64 1.75
C GLN A 333 -12.31 -6.04 2.28
N VAL A 334 -11.28 -6.90 2.39
CA VAL A 334 -11.42 -8.26 2.95
C VAL A 334 -11.90 -8.18 4.39
N LYS A 335 -11.30 -7.33 5.22
CA LYS A 335 -11.72 -7.12 6.61
C LYS A 335 -13.20 -6.77 6.73
N LYS A 336 -13.70 -5.85 5.88
CA LYS A 336 -15.12 -5.47 5.85
C LYS A 336 -16.04 -6.63 5.45
N ILE A 337 -15.66 -7.40 4.43
CA ILE A 337 -16.45 -8.57 3.98
C ILE A 337 -16.53 -9.60 5.10
N ILE A 338 -15.39 -9.97 5.69
CA ILE A 338 -15.33 -10.96 6.77
C ILE A 338 -16.09 -10.46 8.00
N GLU A 339 -15.97 -9.18 8.39
CA GLU A 339 -16.74 -8.63 9.51
C GLU A 339 -18.26 -8.72 9.28
N GLN A 340 -18.73 -8.46 8.06
CA GLN A 340 -20.15 -8.61 7.72
C GLN A 340 -20.61 -10.07 7.77
N GLU A 341 -19.80 -11.01 7.28
CA GLU A 341 -20.10 -12.44 7.36
C GLU A 341 -20.15 -12.95 8.80
N PHE A 342 -19.20 -12.53 9.63
CA PHE A 342 -19.16 -12.90 11.05
C PHE A 342 -20.33 -12.30 11.82
N LYS A 343 -20.72 -11.04 11.59
CA LYS A 343 -21.93 -10.46 12.19
C LYS A 343 -23.18 -11.27 11.86
N LYS A 344 -23.30 -11.77 10.63
CA LYS A 344 -24.41 -12.67 10.23
C LYS A 344 -24.35 -14.01 10.95
N LYS A 345 -23.17 -14.64 11.03
CA LYS A 345 -22.97 -15.91 11.77
C LYS A 345 -23.29 -15.77 13.25
N GLU A 346 -22.82 -14.69 13.88
CA GLU A 346 -23.06 -14.40 15.30
C GLU A 346 -24.55 -14.19 15.58
N LEU A 347 -25.25 -13.42 14.73
CA LEU A 347 -26.69 -13.27 14.83
C LEU A 347 -27.44 -14.59 14.65
N ALA A 348 -27.03 -15.43 13.69
CA ALA A 348 -27.65 -16.74 13.47
C ALA A 348 -27.50 -17.66 14.70
N LYS A 349 -26.31 -17.72 15.30
CA LYS A 349 -26.08 -18.48 16.55
C LYS A 349 -26.86 -17.91 17.72
N ALA A 350 -26.87 -16.58 17.91
CA ALA A 350 -27.66 -15.94 18.96
C ALA A 350 -29.16 -16.25 18.80
N LYS A 351 -29.66 -16.28 17.56
CA LYS A 351 -31.04 -16.66 17.25
C LYS A 351 -31.35 -18.11 17.62
N GLU A 352 -30.44 -19.05 17.37
CA GLU A 352 -30.62 -20.46 17.75
C GLU A 352 -30.80 -20.61 19.27
N TYR A 353 -29.95 -19.96 20.08
CA TYR A 353 -30.07 -19.97 21.54
C TYR A 353 -31.33 -19.26 22.03
N PHE A 354 -31.71 -18.16 21.39
CA PHE A 354 -32.96 -17.47 21.69
C PHE A 354 -34.19 -18.33 21.41
N GLU A 355 -34.22 -19.09 20.31
CA GLU A 355 -35.35 -19.99 20.01
C GLU A 355 -35.48 -21.09 21.08
N LYS A 356 -34.35 -21.63 21.57
CA LYS A 356 -34.33 -22.57 22.71
C LYS A 356 -34.84 -21.91 23.99
N ALA A 357 -34.33 -20.72 24.32
CA ALA A 357 -34.77 -19.94 25.48
C ALA A 357 -36.27 -19.63 25.43
N PHE A 358 -36.80 -19.28 24.26
CA PHE A 358 -38.21 -18.98 24.06
C PHE A 358 -39.10 -20.22 24.23
N SER A 359 -38.62 -21.39 23.79
CA SER A 359 -39.30 -22.68 24.04
C SER A 359 -39.38 -23.00 25.53
N LEU A 360 -38.26 -22.86 26.26
CA LEU A 360 -38.21 -23.08 27.71
C LEU A 360 -39.10 -22.08 28.47
N TYR A 361 -39.11 -20.81 28.04
CA TYR A 361 -40.02 -19.80 28.59
C TYR A 361 -41.49 -20.21 28.46
N LYS A 362 -41.91 -20.74 27.30
CA LYS A 362 -43.29 -21.23 27.08
C LYS A 362 -43.64 -22.41 27.99
N ASN A 363 -42.67 -23.24 28.33
CA ASN A 363 -42.85 -24.38 29.24
C ASN A 363 -42.83 -23.97 30.73
N ASN A 364 -42.64 -22.69 31.04
CA ASN A 364 -42.46 -22.13 32.39
C ASN A 364 -41.11 -22.50 33.06
N ASP A 365 -40.14 -22.98 32.28
CA ASP A 365 -38.78 -23.29 32.73
C ASP A 365 -37.90 -22.04 32.67
N TYR A 366 -38.26 -21.04 33.48
CA TYR A 366 -37.68 -19.69 33.41
C TYR A 366 -36.18 -19.62 33.73
N GLU A 367 -35.67 -20.53 34.58
CA GLU A 367 -34.25 -20.57 34.97
C GLU A 367 -33.37 -21.04 33.81
N ASP A 368 -33.77 -22.13 33.17
CA ASP A 368 -33.07 -22.67 31.99
C ASP A 368 -33.25 -21.75 30.78
N ALA A 369 -34.43 -21.12 30.65
CA ALA A 369 -34.66 -20.09 29.63
C ALA A 369 -33.69 -18.91 29.78
N LEU A 370 -33.44 -18.44 31.00
CA LEU A 370 -32.48 -17.36 31.26
C LEU A 370 -31.04 -17.80 30.91
N SER A 371 -30.67 -19.03 31.25
CA SER A 371 -29.35 -19.60 30.94
C SER A 371 -29.11 -19.70 29.43
N GLU A 372 -30.07 -20.20 28.64
CA GLU A 372 -29.93 -20.21 27.17
C GLU A 372 -29.93 -18.80 26.57
N LEU A 373 -30.63 -17.85 27.20
CA LEU A 373 -30.63 -16.47 26.76
C LEU A 373 -29.30 -15.76 27.03
N ASP A 374 -28.64 -16.05 28.16
CA ASP A 374 -27.30 -15.55 28.43
C ASP A 374 -26.29 -16.09 27.40
N ARG A 375 -26.42 -17.36 26.97
CA ARG A 375 -25.66 -17.88 25.81
C ARG A 375 -25.97 -17.11 24.51
N ALA A 376 -27.23 -16.73 24.27
CA ALA A 376 -27.56 -15.90 23.11
C ALA A 376 -26.81 -14.56 23.14
N PHE A 377 -26.69 -13.93 24.32
CA PHE A 377 -25.94 -12.68 24.49
C PHE A 377 -24.42 -12.86 24.38
N GLU A 378 -23.87 -14.03 24.73
CA GLU A 378 -22.46 -14.34 24.45
C GLU A 378 -22.15 -14.33 22.94
N TRP A 379 -23.14 -14.68 22.11
CA TRP A 379 -23.01 -14.62 20.66
C TRP A 379 -23.28 -13.22 20.10
N ASN A 380 -24.31 -12.53 20.60
CA ASN A 380 -24.68 -11.17 20.20
C ASN A 380 -25.28 -10.38 21.37
N GLU A 381 -24.46 -9.51 21.99
CA GLU A 381 -24.85 -8.69 23.14
C GLU A 381 -26.00 -7.72 22.84
N ASP A 382 -26.15 -7.32 21.58
CA ASP A 382 -27.14 -6.34 21.12
C ASP A 382 -28.41 -6.93 20.52
N TYR A 383 -28.62 -8.24 20.70
CA TYR A 383 -29.80 -8.89 20.15
C TYR A 383 -31.10 -8.41 20.81
N SER A 384 -31.87 -7.60 20.07
CA SER A 384 -32.99 -6.83 20.62
C SER A 384 -34.14 -7.68 21.16
N GLU A 385 -34.44 -8.79 20.47
CA GLU A 385 -35.49 -9.73 20.81
C GLU A 385 -35.13 -10.51 22.07
N ALA A 386 -33.85 -10.88 22.21
CA ALA A 386 -33.36 -11.50 23.43
C ALA A 386 -33.45 -10.54 24.63
N LYS A 387 -33.13 -9.24 24.47
CA LYS A 387 -33.27 -8.25 25.56
C LYS A 387 -34.71 -8.19 26.08
N LYS A 388 -35.69 -8.13 25.17
CA LYS A 388 -37.12 -8.13 25.54
C LYS A 388 -37.56 -9.41 26.26
N LEU A 389 -37.08 -10.57 25.81
CA LEU A 389 -37.41 -11.84 26.47
C LEU A 389 -36.76 -11.94 27.86
N LYS A 390 -35.55 -11.40 28.04
CA LYS A 390 -34.86 -11.35 29.34
C LYS A 390 -35.71 -10.63 30.38
N ASP A 391 -36.22 -9.44 30.03
CA ASP A 391 -37.04 -8.63 30.93
C ASP A 391 -38.31 -9.37 31.38
N LEU A 392 -38.94 -10.13 30.46
CA LEU A 392 -40.11 -10.95 30.77
C LEU A 392 -39.77 -12.13 31.69
N ILE A 393 -38.68 -12.85 31.41
CA ILE A 393 -38.20 -13.97 32.23
C ILE A 393 -37.84 -13.48 33.63
N VAL A 394 -37.08 -12.40 33.72
CA VAL A 394 -36.67 -11.74 34.99
C VAL A 394 -37.90 -11.43 35.83
N LYS A 395 -38.92 -10.79 35.25
CA LYS A 395 -40.17 -10.48 35.96
C LYS A 395 -40.85 -11.75 36.50
N LYS A 396 -40.95 -12.81 35.69
CA LYS A 396 -41.56 -14.09 36.10
C LYS A 396 -40.77 -14.79 37.22
N LEU A 397 -39.44 -14.75 37.16
CA LEU A 397 -38.56 -15.32 38.19
C LEU A 397 -38.68 -14.54 39.51
N VAL A 398 -38.70 -13.21 39.44
CA VAL A 398 -38.92 -12.34 40.60
C VAL A 398 -40.24 -12.68 41.27
N ASP A 399 -41.35 -12.72 40.52
CA ASP A 399 -42.67 -13.08 41.06
C ASP A 399 -42.67 -14.49 41.68
N LYS A 400 -42.04 -15.47 41.03
CA LYS A 400 -41.93 -16.86 41.50
C LYS A 400 -41.18 -16.96 42.83
N TYR A 401 -39.98 -16.39 42.90
CA TYR A 401 -39.15 -16.46 44.09
C TYR A 401 -39.69 -15.60 45.23
N TYR A 402 -40.18 -14.40 44.95
CA TYR A 402 -40.74 -13.52 45.97
C TYR A 402 -41.94 -14.16 46.68
N ASN A 403 -42.90 -14.69 45.91
CA ASN A 403 -44.09 -15.33 46.48
C ASN A 403 -43.74 -16.56 47.34
N LYS A 404 -42.81 -17.41 46.85
CA LYS A 404 -42.29 -18.54 47.64
C LYS A 404 -41.55 -18.08 48.91
N GLY A 405 -40.75 -17.02 48.81
CA GLY A 405 -40.05 -16.44 49.94
C GLY A 405 -40.99 -15.99 51.05
N VAL A 406 -42.07 -15.29 50.70
CA VAL A 406 -43.12 -14.87 51.64
C VAL A 406 -43.85 -16.08 52.24
N GLU A 407 -44.18 -17.09 51.44
CA GLU A 407 -44.83 -18.31 51.91
C GLU A 407 -43.98 -19.04 52.97
N TYR A 408 -42.69 -19.27 52.68
CA TYR A 408 -41.77 -19.90 53.63
C TYR A 408 -41.55 -19.04 54.88
N TYR A 409 -41.48 -17.72 54.73
CA TYR A 409 -41.36 -16.80 55.86
C TYR A 409 -42.56 -16.91 56.81
N ASN A 410 -43.77 -16.99 56.26
CA ASN A 410 -45.00 -17.16 57.05
C ASN A 410 -45.09 -18.54 57.73
N LYS A 411 -44.53 -19.58 57.09
CA LYS A 411 -44.40 -20.93 57.67
C LYS A 411 -43.31 -21.06 58.73
N GLY A 412 -42.49 -20.02 58.93
CA GLY A 412 -41.36 -20.02 59.87
C GLY A 412 -40.09 -20.70 59.34
N ASP A 413 -40.07 -21.19 58.10
CA ASP A 413 -38.85 -21.69 57.45
C ASP A 413 -38.02 -20.51 56.93
N LEU A 414 -37.29 -19.90 57.86
CA LEU A 414 -36.45 -18.73 57.58
C LEU A 414 -35.30 -19.06 56.62
N THR A 415 -34.88 -20.32 56.50
CA THR A 415 -33.77 -20.73 55.60
C THR A 415 -34.23 -20.65 54.15
N SER A 416 -35.34 -21.32 53.84
CA SER A 416 -35.91 -21.31 52.49
C SER A 416 -36.44 -19.93 52.10
N ALA A 417 -36.96 -19.16 53.06
CA ALA A 417 -37.34 -17.76 52.84
C ALA A 417 -36.13 -16.91 52.44
N TYR A 418 -35.02 -16.99 53.18
CA TYR A 418 -33.81 -16.23 52.90
C TYR A 418 -33.20 -16.60 51.53
N GLU A 419 -33.19 -17.88 51.17
CA GLU A 419 -32.73 -18.37 49.86
C GLU A 419 -33.54 -17.76 48.71
N ASN A 420 -34.87 -17.82 48.78
CA ASN A 420 -35.75 -17.29 47.73
C ASN A 420 -35.63 -15.77 47.60
N PHE A 421 -35.55 -15.04 48.71
CA PHE A 421 -35.31 -13.59 48.67
C PHE A 421 -33.93 -13.26 48.08
N LYS A 422 -32.89 -14.06 48.34
CA LYS A 422 -31.60 -13.90 47.66
C LYS A 422 -31.68 -14.18 46.17
N ASN A 423 -32.42 -15.20 45.72
CA ASN A 423 -32.66 -15.45 44.30
C ASN A 423 -33.35 -14.25 43.60
N VAL A 424 -34.27 -13.55 44.28
CA VAL A 424 -34.85 -12.31 43.74
C VAL A 424 -33.76 -11.24 43.53
N ALA A 425 -32.89 -11.05 44.53
CA ALA A 425 -31.83 -10.04 44.46
C ALA A 425 -30.76 -10.33 43.39
N GLU A 426 -30.54 -11.60 43.02
CA GLU A 426 -29.67 -11.97 41.91
C GLU A 426 -30.27 -11.63 40.54
N VAL A 427 -31.58 -11.82 40.39
CA VAL A 427 -32.27 -11.60 39.11
C VAL A 427 -32.66 -10.12 38.93
N ASP A 428 -33.00 -9.43 40.03
CA ASP A 428 -33.25 -7.99 40.10
C ASP A 428 -32.70 -7.40 41.41
N ILE A 429 -31.52 -6.78 41.30
CA ILE A 429 -30.79 -6.21 42.44
C ILE A 429 -31.51 -5.00 43.09
N ASN A 430 -32.49 -4.42 42.42
CA ASN A 430 -33.18 -3.21 42.83
C ASN A 430 -34.56 -3.44 43.44
N TYR A 431 -35.02 -4.69 43.56
CA TYR A 431 -36.30 -5.01 44.16
C TYR A 431 -36.31 -4.65 45.67
N LYS A 432 -37.04 -3.59 46.04
CA LYS A 432 -36.94 -2.94 47.36
C LYS A 432 -37.51 -3.80 48.49
N GLU A 433 -38.57 -4.53 48.20
CA GLU A 433 -39.37 -5.30 49.15
C GLU A 433 -38.56 -6.48 49.71
N THR A 434 -37.71 -7.09 48.88
CA THR A 434 -36.79 -8.18 49.26
C THR A 434 -35.78 -7.74 50.32
N LYS A 435 -35.26 -6.50 50.23
CA LYS A 435 -34.30 -5.96 51.21
C LYS A 435 -34.90 -5.87 52.61
N ASN A 436 -36.19 -5.54 52.71
CA ASN A 436 -36.91 -5.47 53.98
C ASN A 436 -37.05 -6.87 54.60
N TYR A 437 -37.46 -7.88 53.84
CA TYR A 437 -37.57 -9.25 54.36
C TYR A 437 -36.22 -9.84 54.76
N LEU A 438 -35.16 -9.65 53.95
CA LEU A 438 -33.81 -10.08 54.32
C LEU A 438 -33.36 -9.43 55.64
N SER A 439 -33.61 -8.13 55.82
CA SER A 439 -33.27 -7.45 57.08
C SER A 439 -34.09 -7.95 58.28
N LEU A 440 -35.35 -8.34 58.09
CA LEU A 440 -36.18 -8.91 59.16
C LEU A 440 -35.69 -10.31 59.55
N ILE A 441 -35.31 -11.12 58.55
CA ILE A 441 -34.74 -12.45 58.76
C ILE A 441 -33.39 -12.35 59.49
N ASP A 442 -32.50 -11.43 59.08
CA ASP A 442 -31.22 -11.17 59.76
C ASP A 442 -31.39 -10.88 61.26
N LYS A 443 -32.37 -10.02 61.59
CA LYS A 443 -32.70 -9.67 62.98
C LYS A 443 -33.21 -10.87 63.76
N LYS A 444 -34.09 -11.70 63.18
CA LYS A 444 -34.61 -12.92 63.81
C LYS A 444 -33.52 -13.96 64.09
N ILE A 445 -32.51 -14.05 63.23
CA ILE A 445 -31.40 -15.03 63.35
C ILE A 445 -30.22 -14.47 64.16
N LYS A 446 -30.29 -13.20 64.60
CA LYS A 446 -29.21 -12.50 65.34
C LYS A 446 -27.90 -12.41 64.56
N LEU A 447 -27.97 -12.28 63.23
CA LEU A 447 -26.79 -12.04 62.38
C LEU A 447 -26.35 -10.58 62.53
N THR A 448 -25.15 -10.34 63.08
CA THR A 448 -24.61 -8.98 63.32
C THR A 448 -23.14 -8.90 62.93
N GLY A 449 -22.66 -7.70 62.55
CA GLY A 449 -21.26 -7.45 62.17
C GLY A 449 -20.75 -8.37 61.04
N ASP A 450 -19.49 -8.79 61.16
CA ASP A 450 -18.81 -9.66 60.20
C ASP A 450 -19.56 -10.98 59.92
N LEU A 451 -20.28 -11.51 60.92
CA LEU A 451 -21.07 -12.74 60.77
C LEU A 451 -22.19 -12.58 59.75
N LYS A 452 -22.86 -11.42 59.74
CA LYS A 452 -23.91 -11.10 58.75
C LYS A 452 -23.30 -11.00 57.34
N GLU A 453 -22.15 -10.35 57.23
CA GLU A 453 -21.48 -10.16 55.94
C GLU A 453 -21.01 -11.49 55.35
N TYR A 454 -20.33 -12.33 56.15
CA TYR A 454 -19.93 -13.67 55.72
C TYR A 454 -21.14 -14.55 55.38
N PHE A 455 -22.21 -14.53 56.16
CA PHE A 455 -23.38 -15.33 55.86
C PHE A 455 -24.10 -14.87 54.58
N SER A 456 -24.32 -13.56 54.42
CA SER A 456 -24.93 -13.00 53.21
C SER A 456 -24.12 -13.34 51.97
N LYS A 457 -22.79 -13.16 52.02
CA LYS A 457 -21.87 -13.49 50.92
C LYS A 457 -21.84 -14.99 50.64
N GLY A 458 -21.90 -15.83 51.68
CA GLY A 458 -21.97 -17.28 51.52
C GLY A 458 -23.23 -17.74 50.79
N VAL A 459 -24.39 -17.19 51.15
CA VAL A 459 -25.66 -17.51 50.47
C VAL A 459 -25.68 -16.98 49.04
N GLU A 460 -25.16 -15.77 48.81
CA GLU A 460 -24.98 -15.22 47.46
C GLU A 460 -24.15 -16.15 46.56
N LEU A 461 -22.99 -16.59 47.06
CA LEU A 461 -22.15 -17.55 46.34
C LEU A 461 -22.84 -18.90 46.12
N TYR A 462 -23.63 -19.36 47.10
CA TYR A 462 -24.39 -20.60 47.00
C TYR A 462 -25.49 -20.54 45.93
N VAL A 463 -26.27 -19.46 45.92
CA VAL A 463 -27.31 -19.22 44.91
C VAL A 463 -26.69 -19.12 43.52
N ASN A 464 -25.54 -18.45 43.41
CA ASN A 464 -24.75 -18.36 42.19
C ASN A 464 -24.01 -19.67 41.81
N ARG A 465 -24.34 -20.79 42.48
CA ARG A 465 -23.76 -22.12 42.25
C ARG A 465 -22.23 -22.17 42.39
N LYS A 466 -21.61 -21.18 43.05
CA LYS A 466 -20.18 -21.15 43.39
C LYS A 466 -19.96 -21.89 44.71
N TYR A 467 -20.21 -23.19 44.69
CA TYR A 467 -20.26 -23.99 45.91
C TYR A 467 -18.91 -24.10 46.65
N ASP A 468 -17.77 -24.04 45.95
CA ASP A 468 -16.44 -24.05 46.58
C ASP A 468 -16.21 -22.81 47.44
N ASP A 469 -16.43 -21.63 46.85
CA ASP A 469 -16.29 -20.34 47.50
C ASP A 469 -17.34 -20.19 48.62
N ALA A 470 -18.57 -20.63 48.36
CA ALA A 470 -19.64 -20.64 49.36
C ALA A 470 -19.25 -21.49 50.58
N TYR A 471 -18.63 -22.65 50.36
CA TYR A 471 -18.22 -23.55 51.44
C TYR A 471 -17.15 -22.93 52.35
N GLU A 472 -16.15 -22.27 51.76
CA GLU A 472 -15.10 -21.58 52.52
C GLU A 472 -15.70 -20.44 53.36
N ILE A 473 -16.57 -19.64 52.74
CA ILE A 473 -17.23 -18.50 53.40
C ILE A 473 -18.19 -18.96 54.50
N PHE A 474 -18.99 -20.01 54.27
CA PHE A 474 -19.84 -20.58 55.32
C PHE A 474 -19.03 -21.20 56.45
N SER A 475 -17.86 -21.79 56.15
CA SER A 475 -16.97 -22.33 57.19
C SER A 475 -16.39 -21.22 58.08
N LYS A 476 -16.09 -20.05 57.51
CA LYS A 476 -15.71 -18.85 58.27
C LYS A 476 -16.88 -18.35 59.12
N ALA A 477 -18.08 -18.27 58.56
CA ALA A 477 -19.28 -17.87 59.29
C ALA A 477 -19.60 -18.82 60.46
N LEU A 478 -19.40 -20.13 60.30
CA LEU A 478 -19.66 -21.12 61.34
C LEU A 478 -18.68 -21.00 62.53
N LYS A 479 -17.43 -20.59 62.30
CA LYS A 479 -16.48 -20.32 63.39
C LYS A 479 -16.94 -19.17 64.29
N LEU A 480 -17.59 -18.17 63.71
CA LEU A 480 -18.09 -16.99 64.43
C LEU A 480 -19.41 -17.26 65.18
N ALA A 481 -20.22 -18.23 64.72
CA ALA A 481 -21.42 -18.68 65.42
C ALA A 481 -21.60 -20.21 65.35
N PRO A 482 -20.86 -20.98 66.18
CA PRO A 482 -20.80 -22.44 66.11
C PRO A 482 -22.15 -23.15 66.30
N ASP A 483 -23.11 -22.51 66.97
CA ASP A 483 -24.42 -23.09 67.27
C ASP A 483 -25.53 -22.64 66.32
N ASN A 484 -25.21 -21.83 65.30
CA ASN A 484 -26.22 -21.33 64.37
C ASN A 484 -26.71 -22.44 63.42
N ALA A 485 -27.95 -22.89 63.63
CA ALA A 485 -28.58 -23.95 62.85
C ALA A 485 -28.68 -23.64 61.35
N MET A 486 -28.87 -22.38 60.97
CA MET A 486 -29.01 -22.00 59.55
C MET A 486 -27.66 -22.08 58.81
N ILE A 487 -26.57 -21.65 59.44
CA ILE A 487 -25.22 -21.77 58.87
C ILE A 487 -24.85 -23.24 58.67
N LYS A 488 -25.15 -24.11 59.66
CA LYS A 488 -24.94 -25.56 59.55
C LYS A 488 -25.73 -26.16 58.37
N THR A 489 -26.99 -25.76 58.20
CA THR A 489 -27.83 -26.21 57.08
C THR A 489 -27.24 -25.82 55.73
N TYR A 490 -26.84 -24.55 55.55
CA TYR A 490 -26.21 -24.11 54.30
C TYR A 490 -24.87 -24.79 54.04
N LEU A 491 -24.07 -25.03 55.08
CA LEU A 491 -22.79 -25.73 54.95
C LEU A 491 -22.99 -27.20 54.52
N ASN A 492 -24.01 -27.88 55.04
CA ASN A 492 -24.37 -29.23 54.62
C ASN A 492 -24.97 -29.27 53.20
N LYS A 493 -25.86 -28.32 52.86
CA LYS A 493 -26.38 -28.16 51.49
C LYS A 493 -25.22 -27.92 50.50
N THR A 494 -24.28 -27.06 50.85
CA THR A 494 -23.10 -26.75 50.02
C THR A 494 -22.20 -27.98 49.85
N LYS A 495 -21.91 -28.73 50.93
CA LYS A 495 -21.19 -30.02 50.84
C LYS A 495 -21.88 -31.03 49.91
N ALA A 496 -23.21 -31.13 50.00
CA ALA A 496 -23.99 -32.03 49.16
C ALA A 496 -23.95 -31.63 47.67
N GLN A 497 -23.89 -30.33 47.36
CA GLN A 497 -23.71 -29.84 46.00
C GLN A 497 -22.26 -29.98 45.50
N LEU A 498 -21.27 -29.76 46.36
CA LEU A 498 -19.85 -30.00 46.06
C LEU A 498 -19.58 -31.46 45.68
N ALA A 499 -20.23 -32.41 46.36
CA ALA A 499 -20.15 -33.82 46.04
C ALA A 499 -20.77 -34.19 44.66
N LYS A 500 -21.57 -33.30 44.05
CA LYS A 500 -22.21 -33.49 42.73
C LYS A 500 -21.49 -32.78 41.58
N VAL A 501 -20.65 -31.77 41.86
CA VAL A 501 -20.11 -30.83 40.86
C VAL A 501 -18.64 -31.11 40.50
N SER A 502 -18.06 -32.20 41.01
CA SER A 502 -16.70 -32.66 40.70
C SER A 502 -16.58 -33.12 39.22
N GLY A 503 -16.53 -32.17 38.29
CA GLY A 503 -16.47 -32.45 36.86
C GLY A 503 -16.17 -31.26 35.94
N SER A 504 -16.13 -30.01 36.41
CA SER A 504 -15.68 -28.87 35.58
C SER A 504 -14.32 -28.37 36.05
N LYS A 505 -13.33 -28.42 35.15
CA LYS A 505 -11.95 -28.01 35.43
C LYS A 505 -11.89 -26.48 35.45
N LYS A 506 -12.12 -25.85 36.61
CA LYS A 506 -11.98 -24.40 36.77
C LYS A 506 -10.52 -23.96 36.66
N LEU A 507 -10.27 -22.88 35.91
CA LEU A 507 -8.96 -22.25 35.78
C LEU A 507 -8.54 -21.58 37.10
N THR A 508 -7.25 -21.61 37.42
CA THR A 508 -6.69 -20.82 38.53
C THR A 508 -6.66 -19.32 38.17
N ALA A 509 -6.61 -18.43 39.16
CA ALA A 509 -6.50 -16.98 38.92
C ALA A 509 -5.30 -16.61 38.04
N GLU A 510 -4.19 -17.34 38.19
CA GLU A 510 -2.99 -17.18 37.36
C GLU A 510 -3.23 -17.61 35.91
N GLN A 511 -3.94 -18.71 35.69
CA GLN A 511 -4.33 -19.15 34.35
C GLN A 511 -5.29 -18.16 33.68
N THR A 512 -6.24 -17.60 34.44
CA THR A 512 -7.16 -16.56 33.94
C THR A 512 -6.41 -15.29 33.53
N ASP A 513 -5.46 -14.81 34.35
CA ASP A 513 -4.64 -13.63 34.01
C ASP A 513 -3.78 -13.89 32.77
N LYS A 514 -3.20 -15.09 32.66
CA LYS A 514 -2.41 -15.49 31.50
C LYS A 514 -3.25 -15.52 30.22
N VAL A 515 -4.46 -16.08 30.24
CA VAL A 515 -5.38 -16.10 29.10
C VAL A 515 -5.72 -14.67 28.65
N LYS A 516 -6.02 -13.76 29.59
CA LYS A 516 -6.30 -12.35 29.27
C LYS A 516 -5.12 -11.66 28.60
N LYS A 517 -3.91 -11.83 29.14
CA LYS A 517 -2.68 -11.25 28.56
C LYS A 517 -2.46 -11.74 27.14
N LEU A 518 -2.60 -13.04 26.91
CA LEU A 518 -2.47 -13.64 25.58
C LEU A 518 -3.56 -13.11 24.63
N TYR A 519 -4.81 -13.00 25.08
CA TYR A 519 -5.89 -12.46 24.25
C TYR A 519 -5.60 -11.05 23.73
N TYR A 520 -5.17 -10.13 24.60
CA TYR A 520 -4.82 -8.77 24.20
C TYR A 520 -3.55 -8.70 23.35
N ALA A 521 -2.56 -9.56 23.59
CA ALA A 521 -1.37 -9.66 22.74
C ALA A 521 -1.72 -10.15 21.33
N GLY A 522 -2.65 -11.09 21.20
CA GLY A 522 -3.20 -11.52 19.92
C GLY A 522 -4.00 -10.40 19.24
N LEU A 523 -4.82 -9.66 20.00
CA LEU A 523 -5.58 -8.52 19.47
C LEU A 523 -4.66 -7.41 18.94
N LYS A 524 -3.57 -7.11 19.66
CA LYS A 524 -2.55 -6.18 19.20
C LYS A 524 -1.91 -6.66 17.88
N SER A 525 -1.53 -7.93 17.81
CA SER A 525 -0.93 -8.48 16.59
C SER A 525 -1.90 -8.45 15.40
N TYR A 526 -3.19 -8.69 15.66
CA TYR A 526 -4.26 -8.58 14.67
C TYR A 526 -4.45 -7.14 14.19
N THR A 527 -4.42 -6.15 15.10
CA THR A 527 -4.48 -4.73 14.71
C THR A 527 -3.25 -4.26 13.95
N ASP A 528 -2.09 -4.85 14.24
CA ASP A 528 -0.83 -4.59 13.53
C ASP A 528 -0.81 -5.27 12.13
N GLY A 529 -1.82 -6.08 11.79
CA GLY A 529 -1.96 -6.78 10.51
C GLY A 529 -1.24 -8.13 10.42
N ASP A 530 -0.61 -8.58 11.51
CA ASP A 530 0.08 -9.87 11.60
C ASP A 530 -0.89 -10.97 12.05
N LEU A 531 -1.70 -11.44 11.08
CA LEU A 531 -2.75 -12.43 11.31
C LEU A 531 -2.19 -13.79 11.78
N ASP A 532 -1.07 -14.24 11.22
CA ASP A 532 -0.44 -15.51 11.60
C ASP A 532 0.02 -15.48 13.06
N LYS A 533 0.67 -14.39 13.48
CA LYS A 533 1.07 -14.22 14.89
C LYS A 533 -0.13 -14.08 15.81
N ALA A 534 -1.17 -13.34 15.41
CA ALA A 534 -2.41 -13.22 16.18
C ALA A 534 -3.05 -14.59 16.43
N ILE A 535 -3.18 -15.42 15.38
CA ILE A 535 -3.71 -16.78 15.45
C ILE A 535 -2.84 -17.66 16.37
N SER A 536 -1.50 -17.57 16.27
CA SER A 536 -0.59 -18.33 17.13
C SER A 536 -0.79 -17.99 18.62
N ILE A 537 -0.82 -16.71 18.96
CA ILE A 537 -0.99 -16.25 20.34
C ILE A 537 -2.37 -16.66 20.87
N TRP A 538 -3.43 -16.54 20.08
CA TRP A 538 -4.76 -16.98 20.49
C TRP A 538 -4.86 -18.50 20.65
N LYS A 539 -4.14 -19.30 19.85
CA LYS A 539 -4.06 -20.75 20.07
C LYS A 539 -3.37 -21.11 21.39
N GLU A 540 -2.36 -20.36 21.83
CA GLU A 540 -1.76 -20.52 23.16
C GLU A 540 -2.75 -20.19 24.27
N ALA A 541 -3.56 -19.14 24.09
CA ALA A 541 -4.62 -18.79 25.03
C ALA A 541 -5.70 -19.90 25.10
N LEU A 542 -6.07 -20.45 23.95
CA LEU A 542 -7.04 -21.54 23.83
C LEU A 542 -6.54 -22.85 24.45
N ALA A 543 -5.23 -23.13 24.43
CA ALA A 543 -4.65 -24.30 25.10
C ALA A 543 -4.85 -24.26 26.63
N ILE A 544 -5.01 -23.06 27.20
CA ILE A 544 -5.27 -22.85 28.62
C ILE A 544 -6.78 -22.86 28.91
N ASN A 545 -7.59 -22.21 28.07
CA ASN A 545 -9.05 -22.20 28.15
C ASN A 545 -9.70 -22.65 26.81
N PRO A 546 -9.89 -23.97 26.59
CA PRO A 546 -10.36 -24.49 25.30
C PRO A 546 -11.76 -24.08 24.88
N GLU A 547 -12.59 -23.65 25.84
CA GLU A 547 -14.00 -23.32 25.61
C GLU A 547 -14.23 -21.80 25.52
N ASP A 548 -13.17 -20.98 25.46
CA ASP A 548 -13.30 -19.53 25.35
C ASP A 548 -13.84 -19.11 23.98
N ILE A 549 -15.15 -18.82 23.93
CA ILE A 549 -15.86 -18.40 22.73
C ILE A 549 -15.22 -17.16 22.10
N LYS A 550 -14.71 -16.20 22.90
CA LYS A 550 -14.12 -14.96 22.38
C LYS A 550 -12.82 -15.25 21.63
N ILE A 551 -11.99 -16.15 22.17
CA ILE A 551 -10.74 -16.58 21.53
C ILE A 551 -11.04 -17.40 20.27
N LEU A 552 -11.96 -18.36 20.34
CA LEU A 552 -12.38 -19.17 19.19
C LEU A 552 -12.86 -18.31 18.02
N LYS A 553 -13.75 -17.35 18.29
CA LYS A 553 -14.25 -16.40 17.29
C LYS A 553 -13.13 -15.58 16.66
N SER A 554 -12.19 -15.11 17.48
CA SER A 554 -11.07 -14.28 17.02
C SER A 554 -10.14 -15.08 16.09
N ILE A 555 -9.86 -16.35 16.44
CA ILE A 555 -9.10 -17.28 15.58
C ILE A 555 -9.85 -17.55 14.27
N GLU A 556 -11.14 -17.91 14.32
CA GLU A 556 -11.93 -18.22 13.12
C GLU A 556 -11.96 -17.01 12.16
N LYS A 557 -12.14 -15.80 12.72
CA LYS A 557 -12.14 -14.55 11.95
C LYS A 557 -10.79 -14.29 11.28
N ALA A 558 -9.69 -14.33 12.04
CA ALA A 558 -8.37 -14.11 11.48
C ALA A 558 -7.96 -15.18 10.46
N GLN A 559 -8.37 -16.44 10.65
CA GLN A 559 -8.16 -17.50 9.68
C GLN A 559 -8.93 -17.27 8.37
N ALA A 560 -10.18 -16.81 8.47
CA ALA A 560 -11.00 -16.48 7.30
C ALA A 560 -10.38 -15.31 6.52
N GLU A 561 -9.95 -14.24 7.21
CA GLU A 561 -9.23 -13.11 6.60
C GLU A 561 -7.95 -13.56 5.92
N LEU A 562 -7.11 -14.34 6.61
CA LEU A 562 -5.84 -14.85 6.06
C LEU A 562 -6.07 -15.72 4.82
N THR A 563 -7.11 -16.56 4.84
CA THR A 563 -7.45 -17.43 3.71
C THR A 563 -7.89 -16.62 2.50
N GLU A 564 -8.70 -15.59 2.70
CA GLU A 564 -9.19 -14.71 1.63
C GLU A 564 -8.07 -13.84 1.06
N LEU A 565 -7.16 -13.34 1.90
CA LEU A 565 -5.95 -12.63 1.45
C LEU A 565 -5.05 -13.52 0.59
N LYS A 566 -4.82 -14.77 1.04
CA LYS A 566 -4.04 -15.76 0.27
C LYS A 566 -4.68 -16.08 -1.09
N LYS A 567 -6.02 -16.20 -1.17
CA LYS A 567 -6.73 -16.36 -2.45
C LYS A 567 -6.53 -15.19 -3.40
N ARG A 568 -6.34 -13.99 -2.87
CA ARG A 568 -6.09 -12.75 -3.64
C ARG A 568 -4.61 -12.47 -3.91
N GLY A 569 -3.72 -13.40 -3.57
CA GLY A 569 -2.28 -13.29 -3.80
C GLY A 569 -1.55 -12.34 -2.84
N ILE A 570 -2.19 -11.95 -1.73
CA ILE A 570 -1.61 -11.08 -0.71
C ILE A 570 -1.00 -11.95 0.39
N LYS A 571 0.25 -11.67 0.75
CA LYS A 571 0.97 -12.40 1.80
C LYS A 571 0.56 -11.96 3.19
#